data_AF-A0A7Y9GL66-F1
#
_entry.id   AF-A0A7Y9GL66-F1
#
_cell.length_a   1.000
_cell.length_b   1.000
_cell.length_c   1.000
_cell.angle_alpha   90.00
_cell.angle_beta   90.00
_cell.angle_gamma   90.00
#
_symmetry.space_group_name_H-M   'P 1'
#
loop_
_entity.id
_entity.type
_entity.pdbx_description
1 polymer ?
#
loop_
_entity_poly.entity_id
_entity_poly.type
_entity_poly.pdbx_seq_one_letter_code
_entity_poly.pdbx_strand_id
1 'polypeptide(L)'
;MSTPGDADDRTDVPETARAYVPRPTRGAFAWLGILLAIAVVQLARGQWGDAAVFAVAGSLVVAESTGLLVMLERLVRPRTLAVAAGAVAAGVVLMLAPRHSVAAGAAMIGVGVAAAIAAWAPARSEQRRPRAWPSATRRLAWSWAAVWLIACLWEVAQVTLGGSTPGGRAAHPALSDIVNPLLDVPLGKGAFVVVWLALGVFLIRRGTTGRAPSRREPDL
;
A
#
# COMPACT_ATOMS: atom_id res chain seq x y z
N MET A 1 -10.77 -60.18 39.86
CA MET A 1 -10.23 -58.95 40.45
C MET A 1 -10.21 -57.92 39.33
N SER A 2 -11.32 -57.19 39.19
CA SER A 2 -11.62 -56.32 38.05
C SER A 2 -11.30 -54.88 38.43
N THR A 3 -10.47 -54.21 37.64
CA THR A 3 -10.17 -52.78 37.79
C THR A 3 -11.33 -51.93 37.28
N PRO A 4 -11.83 -50.96 38.05
CA PRO A 4 -12.93 -50.11 37.63
C PRO A 4 -12.45 -48.97 36.73
N GLY A 5 -13.19 -48.75 35.65
CA GLY A 5 -13.74 -47.43 35.34
C GLY A 5 -12.78 -46.42 34.74
N ASP A 6 -12.42 -46.67 33.49
CA ASP A 6 -12.00 -45.69 32.51
C ASP A 6 -13.13 -44.65 32.31
N ALA A 7 -12.93 -43.45 32.86
CA ALA A 7 -13.81 -42.29 32.68
C ALA A 7 -12.97 -41.00 32.68
N ASP A 8 -11.94 -40.95 31.82
CA ASP A 8 -11.33 -39.69 31.41
C ASP A 8 -12.22 -39.10 30.30
N ASP A 9 -13.23 -38.33 30.71
CA ASP A 9 -14.07 -37.48 29.86
C ASP A 9 -13.23 -36.34 29.27
N ARG A 10 -12.29 -36.69 28.38
CA ARG A 10 -11.71 -35.75 27.44
C ARG A 10 -12.74 -35.45 26.37
N THR A 11 -13.58 -34.48 26.68
CA THR A 11 -14.12 -33.59 25.66
C THR A 11 -12.95 -32.81 25.04
N ASP A 12 -12.18 -33.50 24.20
CA ASP A 12 -11.28 -32.90 23.22
C ASP A 12 -12.16 -32.13 22.23
N VAL A 13 -12.58 -30.93 22.65
CA VAL A 13 -13.10 -29.94 21.72
C VAL A 13 -11.99 -29.74 20.70
N PRO A 14 -12.21 -30.09 19.42
CA PRO A 14 -11.14 -29.99 18.44
C PRO A 14 -10.65 -28.55 18.41
N GLU A 15 -9.37 -28.36 18.70
CA GLU A 15 -8.64 -27.08 18.70
C GLU A 15 -8.62 -26.43 17.30
N THR A 16 -9.39 -26.96 16.34
CA THR A 16 -9.45 -26.57 14.95
C THR A 16 -10.43 -25.42 14.66
N ALA A 17 -11.13 -24.89 15.67
CA ALA A 17 -12.12 -23.83 15.47
C ALA A 17 -11.85 -22.54 16.26
N ARG A 18 -10.62 -22.31 16.75
CA ARG A 18 -10.22 -20.92 17.05
C ARG A 18 -10.03 -20.21 15.72
N ALA A 19 -11.10 -19.61 15.21
CA ALA A 19 -11.06 -18.69 14.09
C ALA A 19 -9.90 -17.73 14.34
N TYR A 20 -8.84 -17.86 13.55
CA TYR A 20 -7.69 -17.00 13.65
C TYR A 20 -8.14 -15.59 13.32
N VAL A 21 -8.43 -14.79 14.35
CA VAL A 21 -8.65 -13.35 14.20
C VAL A 21 -7.27 -12.73 14.10
N PRO A 22 -6.83 -12.27 12.90
CA PRO A 22 -5.54 -11.63 12.78
C PRO A 22 -5.58 -10.37 13.67
N ARG A 23 -4.63 -10.25 14.59
CA ARG A 23 -4.50 -9.00 15.35
C ARG A 23 -3.76 -7.97 14.51
N PRO A 24 -4.24 -6.72 14.44
CA PRO A 24 -3.54 -5.67 13.71
C PRO A 24 -2.13 -5.50 14.29
N THR A 25 -1.12 -5.61 13.41
CA THR A 25 0.27 -5.46 13.80
C THR A 25 0.59 -3.99 14.06
N ARG A 26 1.61 -3.70 14.88
CA ARG A 26 2.10 -2.32 15.08
C ARG A 26 2.44 -1.61 13.76
N GLY A 27 2.87 -2.36 12.74
CA GLY A 27 3.13 -1.84 11.40
C GLY A 27 1.87 -1.40 10.67
N ALA A 28 0.76 -2.13 10.80
CA ALA A 28 -0.53 -1.75 10.22
C ALA A 28 -1.03 -0.43 10.83
N PHE A 29 -0.95 -0.27 12.15
CA PHE A 29 -1.33 0.98 12.81
C PHE A 29 -0.45 2.17 12.38
N ALA A 30 0.85 1.97 12.23
CA ALA A 30 1.74 3.02 11.74
C ALA A 30 1.35 3.47 10.32
N TRP A 31 1.08 2.52 9.41
CA TRP A 31 0.61 2.81 8.06
C TRP A 31 -0.76 3.50 8.03
N LEU A 32 -1.71 3.04 8.85
CA LEU A 32 -3.01 3.69 8.99
C LEU A 32 -2.87 5.13 9.46
N GLY A 33 -1.98 5.39 10.43
CA GLY A 33 -1.66 6.74 10.87
C GLY A 33 -1.12 7.63 9.76
N ILE A 34 -0.21 7.11 8.92
CA ILE A 34 0.34 7.83 7.77
C ILE A 34 -0.76 8.13 6.73
N LEU A 35 -1.56 7.14 6.36
CA LEU A 35 -2.65 7.30 5.39
C LEU A 35 -3.69 8.31 5.88
N LEU A 36 -4.03 8.26 7.17
CA LEU A 36 -4.92 9.22 7.81
C LEU A 36 -4.34 10.63 7.80
N ALA A 37 -3.06 10.79 8.18
CA ALA A 37 -2.38 12.07 8.17
C ALA A 37 -2.40 12.69 6.76
N ILE A 38 -2.08 11.90 5.72
CA ILE A 38 -2.14 12.35 4.33
C ILE A 38 -3.58 12.75 3.95
N ALA A 39 -4.58 11.92 4.27
CA ALA A 39 -5.98 12.24 3.95
C ALA A 39 -6.42 13.56 4.60
N VAL A 40 -6.06 13.81 5.87
CA VAL A 40 -6.35 15.07 6.56
C VAL A 40 -5.68 16.27 5.88
N VAL A 41 -4.41 16.14 5.47
CA VAL A 41 -3.70 17.20 4.74
C VAL A 41 -4.40 17.51 3.41
N GLN A 42 -4.85 16.48 2.69
CA GLN A 42 -5.54 16.67 1.41
C GLN A 42 -6.90 17.36 1.59
N LEU A 43 -7.63 17.06 2.68
CA LEU A 43 -8.86 17.78 3.04
C LEU A 43 -8.57 19.25 3.36
N ALA A 44 -7.52 19.54 4.12
CA ALA A 44 -7.10 20.92 4.42
C ALA A 44 -6.72 21.70 3.15
N ARG A 45 -6.25 21.02 2.11
CA ARG A 45 -5.93 21.60 0.79
C ARG A 45 -7.12 21.66 -0.17
N GLY A 46 -8.32 21.21 0.23
CA GLY A 46 -9.50 21.14 -0.63
C GLY A 46 -9.40 20.09 -1.76
N GLN A 47 -8.47 19.14 -1.67
CA GLN A 47 -8.25 18.09 -2.67
C GLN A 47 -9.05 16.83 -2.31
N TRP A 48 -10.37 16.90 -2.47
CA TRP A 48 -11.32 15.86 -2.08
C TRP A 48 -11.06 14.51 -2.76
N GLY A 49 -10.66 14.52 -4.04
CA GLY A 49 -10.36 13.31 -4.81
C GLY A 49 -9.21 12.52 -4.19
N ASP A 50 -8.11 13.19 -3.84
CA ASP A 50 -6.95 12.55 -3.23
C ASP A 50 -7.27 12.05 -1.82
N ALA A 51 -7.99 12.85 -1.02
CA ALA A 51 -8.43 12.43 0.31
C ALA A 51 -9.25 11.14 0.27
N ALA A 52 -10.16 11.01 -0.70
CA ALA A 52 -10.96 9.80 -0.90
C ALA A 52 -10.09 8.59 -1.25
N VAL A 53 -9.10 8.75 -2.14
CA VAL A 53 -8.16 7.67 -2.51
C VAL A 53 -7.40 7.15 -1.29
N PHE A 54 -6.87 8.06 -0.45
CA PHE A 54 -6.15 7.66 0.77
C PHE A 54 -7.07 7.04 1.83
N ALA A 55 -8.30 7.53 1.96
CA ALA A 55 -9.30 6.94 2.85
C ALA A 55 -9.70 5.51 2.42
N VAL A 56 -9.88 5.28 1.12
CA VAL A 56 -10.14 3.94 0.56
C VAL A 56 -8.93 3.02 0.81
N ALA A 57 -7.71 3.50 0.56
CA ALA A 57 -6.50 2.72 0.83
C ALA A 57 -6.39 2.35 2.33
N GLY A 58 -6.67 3.28 3.24
CA GLY A 58 -6.70 3.01 4.68
C GLY A 58 -7.76 1.98 5.06
N SER A 59 -8.96 2.08 4.46
CA SER A 59 -10.04 1.12 4.66
C SER A 59 -9.67 -0.29 4.19
N LEU A 60 -8.94 -0.40 3.07
CA LEU A 60 -8.41 -1.68 2.58
C LEU A 60 -7.39 -2.29 3.54
N VAL A 61 -6.50 -1.47 4.13
CA VAL A 61 -5.55 -1.95 5.16
C VAL A 61 -6.28 -2.47 6.39
N VAL A 62 -7.36 -1.79 6.83
CA VAL A 62 -8.22 -2.30 7.91
C VAL A 62 -8.89 -3.62 7.53
N ALA A 63 -9.46 -3.70 6.32
CA ALA A 63 -10.11 -4.90 5.82
C ALA A 63 -9.13 -6.09 5.69
N GLU A 64 -7.87 -5.84 5.31
CA GLU A 64 -6.82 -6.86 5.31
C GLU A 64 -6.45 -7.30 6.73
N SER A 65 -6.33 -6.33 7.66
CA SER A 65 -5.97 -6.62 9.06
C SER A 65 -7.04 -7.41 9.81
N THR A 66 -8.30 -7.30 9.40
CA THR A 66 -9.45 -8.03 9.97
C THR A 66 -9.72 -9.35 9.25
N GLY A 67 -9.02 -9.63 8.15
CA GLY A 67 -9.18 -10.85 7.36
C GLY A 67 -10.38 -10.83 6.40
N LEU A 68 -11.08 -9.70 6.27
CA LEU A 68 -12.26 -9.56 5.39
C LEU A 68 -11.91 -9.82 3.91
N LEU A 69 -10.70 -9.44 3.50
CA LEU A 69 -10.24 -9.58 2.12
C LEU A 69 -9.88 -11.02 1.73
N VAL A 70 -9.70 -11.93 2.70
CA VAL A 70 -9.47 -13.37 2.44
C VAL A 70 -10.65 -14.01 1.70
N MET A 71 -11.86 -13.47 1.86
CA MET A 71 -13.04 -13.95 1.16
C MET A 71 -13.03 -13.59 -0.33
N LEU A 72 -12.47 -12.43 -0.68
CA LEU A 72 -12.36 -11.93 -2.06
C LEU A 72 -11.19 -12.58 -2.82
N GLU A 73 -10.17 -13.04 -2.09
CA GLU A 73 -8.94 -13.67 -2.61
C GLU A 73 -9.20 -14.94 -3.44
N ARG A 74 -10.31 -15.66 -3.22
CA ARG A 74 -10.66 -16.87 -3.98
C ARG A 74 -11.12 -16.60 -5.42
N LEU A 75 -11.54 -15.37 -5.72
CA LEU A 75 -12.18 -15.02 -6.99
C LEU A 75 -11.21 -14.49 -8.05
N VAL A 76 -10.06 -13.94 -7.64
CA VAL A 76 -9.19 -13.17 -8.55
C VAL A 76 -7.92 -13.96 -8.85
N ARG A 77 -7.73 -14.39 -10.11
CA ARG A 77 -6.47 -14.96 -10.64
C ARG A 77 -5.92 -14.03 -11.71
N PRO A 78 -4.99 -13.10 -11.40
CA PRO A 78 -4.46 -12.19 -12.39
C PRO A 78 -3.50 -12.93 -13.31
N ARG A 79 -3.74 -12.78 -14.61
CA ARG A 79 -2.78 -13.10 -15.65
C ARG A 79 -1.73 -11.99 -15.64
N THR A 80 -0.51 -12.29 -15.22
CA THR A 80 0.60 -11.32 -15.06
C THR A 80 0.83 -10.44 -16.29
N LEU A 81 0.65 -11.02 -17.49
CA LEU A 81 0.71 -10.29 -18.75
C LEU A 81 -0.36 -9.19 -18.86
N ALA A 82 -1.60 -9.45 -18.42
CA ALA A 82 -2.68 -8.47 -18.47
C ALA A 82 -2.45 -7.32 -17.49
N VAL A 83 -1.88 -7.61 -16.31
CA VAL A 83 -1.49 -6.59 -15.33
C VAL A 83 -0.36 -5.71 -15.87
N ALA A 84 0.67 -6.32 -16.48
CA ALA A 84 1.76 -5.57 -17.10
C ALA A 84 1.29 -4.71 -18.27
N ALA A 85 0.47 -5.26 -19.18
CA ALA A 85 -0.10 -4.53 -20.30
C ALA A 85 -0.98 -3.37 -19.83
N GLY A 86 -1.82 -3.59 -18.80
CA GLY A 86 -2.64 -2.53 -18.19
C GLY A 86 -1.80 -1.42 -17.57
N ALA A 87 -0.72 -1.76 -16.86
CA ALA A 87 0.19 -0.77 -16.28
C ALA A 87 0.90 0.08 -17.35
N VAL A 88 1.33 -0.54 -18.45
CA VAL A 88 1.93 0.19 -19.59
C VAL A 88 0.91 1.10 -20.26
N ALA A 89 -0.29 0.61 -20.55
CA ALA A 89 -1.36 1.40 -21.16
C ALA A 89 -1.72 2.61 -20.27
N ALA A 90 -1.84 2.40 -18.97
CA ALA A 90 -2.08 3.49 -18.02
C ALA A 90 -0.90 4.47 -17.94
N GLY A 91 0.35 3.99 -18.05
CA GLY A 91 1.54 4.84 -18.16
C GLY A 91 1.48 5.76 -19.39
N VAL A 92 1.07 5.23 -20.55
CA VAL A 92 0.88 6.02 -21.77
C VAL A 92 -0.22 7.07 -21.58
N VAL A 93 -1.37 6.69 -21.00
CA VAL A 93 -2.44 7.63 -20.68
C VAL A 93 -1.93 8.73 -19.74
N LEU A 94 -1.16 8.38 -18.71
CA LEU A 94 -0.59 9.36 -17.78
C LEU A 94 0.36 10.33 -18.49
N MET A 95 1.15 9.90 -19.48
CA MET A 95 2.02 10.80 -20.23
C MET A 95 1.24 11.76 -21.13
N LEU A 96 0.21 11.27 -21.83
CA LEU A 96 -0.50 12.03 -22.87
C LEU A 96 -1.68 12.85 -22.34
N ALA A 97 -2.41 12.36 -21.34
CA ALA A 97 -3.60 13.02 -20.84
C ALA A 97 -3.28 14.29 -20.05
N PRO A 98 -4.12 15.34 -20.07
CA PRO A 98 -3.94 16.49 -19.19
C PRO A 98 -3.88 16.03 -17.73
N ARG A 99 -2.94 16.60 -16.96
CA ARG A 99 -2.61 16.15 -15.61
C ARG A 99 -3.82 16.12 -14.66
N HIS A 100 -4.69 17.12 -14.77
CA HIS A 100 -5.89 17.23 -13.95
C HIS A 100 -7.15 16.68 -14.64
N SER A 101 -6.98 15.84 -15.66
CA SER A 101 -8.10 15.18 -16.32
C SER A 101 -8.59 13.97 -15.53
N VAL A 102 -9.88 13.68 -15.66
CA VAL A 102 -10.49 12.45 -15.14
C VAL A 102 -9.78 11.20 -15.68
N ALA A 103 -9.31 11.24 -16.93
CA ALA A 103 -8.57 10.15 -17.56
C ALA A 103 -7.24 9.85 -16.84
N ALA A 104 -6.48 10.88 -16.48
CA ALA A 104 -5.23 10.73 -15.73
C ALA A 104 -5.50 10.15 -14.33
N GLY A 105 -6.55 10.64 -13.65
CA GLY A 105 -6.97 10.10 -12.35
C GLY A 105 -7.38 8.62 -12.43
N ALA A 106 -8.19 8.25 -13.42
CA ALA A 106 -8.62 6.88 -13.64
C ALA A 106 -7.43 5.95 -13.96
N ALA A 107 -6.48 6.40 -14.78
CA ALA A 107 -5.26 5.66 -15.09
C ALA A 107 -4.41 5.44 -13.84
N MET A 108 -4.24 6.46 -13.00
CA MET A 108 -3.48 6.36 -11.75
C MET A 108 -4.11 5.36 -10.77
N ILE A 109 -5.43 5.43 -10.58
CA ILE A 109 -6.18 4.44 -9.78
C ILE A 109 -6.01 3.04 -10.37
N GLY A 110 -6.14 2.89 -11.68
CA GLY A 110 -5.97 1.62 -12.38
C GLY A 110 -4.59 1.00 -12.16
N VAL A 111 -3.52 1.79 -12.22
CA VAL A 111 -2.16 1.31 -11.90
C VAL A 111 -2.05 0.91 -10.43
N GLY A 112 -2.62 1.70 -9.51
CA GLY A 112 -2.62 1.36 -8.08
C GLY A 112 -3.32 0.02 -7.80
N VAL A 113 -4.48 -0.20 -8.40
CA VAL A 113 -5.23 -1.48 -8.32
C VAL A 113 -4.42 -2.61 -8.94
N ALA A 114 -3.85 -2.41 -10.13
CA ALA A 114 -3.04 -3.42 -10.80
C ALA A 114 -1.80 -3.79 -9.98
N ALA A 115 -1.13 -2.81 -9.37
CA ALA A 115 0.00 -3.02 -8.47
C ALA A 115 -0.41 -3.80 -7.21
N ALA A 116 -1.54 -3.45 -6.60
CA ALA A 116 -2.09 -4.18 -5.45
C ALA A 116 -2.37 -5.65 -5.81
N ILE A 117 -3.04 -5.91 -6.93
CA ILE A 117 -3.33 -7.25 -7.44
C ILE A 117 -2.03 -8.04 -7.71
N ALA A 118 -1.03 -7.41 -8.34
CA ALA A 118 0.25 -8.04 -8.64
C ALA A 118 1.06 -8.36 -7.37
N ALA A 119 1.00 -7.50 -6.36
CA ALA A 119 1.64 -7.71 -5.07
C ALA A 119 0.92 -8.80 -4.23
N TRP A 120 -0.39 -8.97 -4.41
CA TRP A 120 -1.21 -9.96 -3.71
C TRP A 120 -1.09 -11.39 -4.27
N ALA A 121 -0.94 -11.52 -5.59
CA ALA A 121 -0.90 -12.81 -6.29
C ALA A 121 0.15 -13.84 -5.81
N PRO A 122 1.35 -13.45 -5.33
CA PRO A 122 2.37 -14.37 -4.81
C PRO A 122 2.14 -14.80 -3.35
N ALA A 123 1.18 -14.21 -2.62
CA ALA A 123 0.81 -14.65 -1.27
C ALA A 123 0.04 -16.00 -1.27
N ARG A 124 -0.21 -16.56 -2.46
CA ARG A 124 -1.04 -17.75 -2.70
C ARG A 124 -0.47 -19.10 -2.26
N SER A 125 0.84 -19.25 -2.04
CA SER A 125 1.45 -20.59 -2.03
C SER A 125 2.19 -21.03 -0.78
N GLU A 126 2.46 -20.17 0.21
CA GLU A 126 3.13 -20.60 1.43
C GLU A 126 2.51 -19.95 2.66
N GLN A 127 2.17 -20.80 3.63
CA GLN A 127 1.68 -20.49 4.98
C GLN A 127 1.91 -19.04 5.40
N ARG A 128 0.79 -18.39 5.72
CA ARG A 128 0.57 -17.05 6.29
C ARG A 128 1.28 -16.83 7.64
N ARG A 129 2.53 -17.27 7.80
CA ARG A 129 3.37 -16.90 8.94
C ARG A 129 3.90 -15.49 8.68
N PRO A 130 3.58 -14.51 9.53
CA PRO A 130 4.17 -13.19 9.43
C PRO A 130 5.68 -13.35 9.66
N ARG A 131 6.46 -13.35 8.58
CA ARG A 131 7.91 -13.21 8.71
C ARG A 131 8.17 -11.82 9.28
N ALA A 132 8.73 -11.79 10.49
CA ALA A 132 9.19 -10.56 11.09
C ALA A 132 10.13 -9.86 10.09
N TRP A 133 9.85 -8.59 9.79
CA TRP A 133 10.68 -7.84 8.85
C TRP A 133 12.12 -7.79 9.35
N PRO A 134 13.10 -8.01 8.46
CA PRO A 134 14.50 -7.77 8.79
C PRO A 134 14.67 -6.37 9.39
N SER A 135 15.57 -6.23 10.36
CA SER A 135 15.80 -4.96 11.07
C SER A 135 16.12 -3.80 10.10
N ALA A 136 16.85 -4.08 9.01
CA ALA A 136 17.14 -3.12 7.96
C ALA A 136 15.88 -2.64 7.22
N THR A 137 14.95 -3.54 6.86
CA THR A 137 13.69 -3.19 6.20
C THR A 137 12.79 -2.35 7.12
N ARG A 138 12.77 -2.68 8.42
CA ARG A 138 12.05 -1.90 9.43
C ARG A 138 12.62 -0.49 9.56
N ARG A 139 13.95 -0.34 9.61
CA ARG A 139 14.61 0.98 9.64
C ARG A 139 14.26 1.81 8.41
N LEU A 140 14.35 1.21 7.22
CA LEU A 140 14.02 1.87 5.97
C LEU A 140 12.56 2.35 5.96
N ALA A 141 11.63 1.51 6.43
CA ALA A 141 10.22 1.90 6.53
C ALA A 141 9.99 3.06 7.50
N TRP A 142 10.67 3.08 8.64
CA TRP A 142 10.62 4.22 9.57
C TRP A 142 11.22 5.49 8.97
N SER A 143 12.33 5.38 8.24
CA SER A 143 12.92 6.53 7.53
C SER A 143 11.95 7.09 6.50
N TRP A 144 11.31 6.23 5.70
CA TRP A 144 10.29 6.67 4.75
C TRP A 144 9.07 7.26 5.42
N ALA A 145 8.58 6.66 6.51
CA ALA A 145 7.48 7.22 7.30
C ALA A 145 7.82 8.63 7.82
N ALA A 146 9.02 8.83 8.35
CA ALA A 146 9.48 10.13 8.82
C ALA A 146 9.55 11.15 7.67
N VAL A 147 10.09 10.77 6.51
CA VAL A 147 10.13 11.64 5.32
C VAL A 147 8.73 12.08 4.92
N TRP A 148 7.76 11.15 4.85
CA TRP A 148 6.38 11.48 4.50
C TRP A 148 5.69 12.37 5.54
N LEU A 149 5.91 12.11 6.84
CA LEU A 149 5.35 12.93 7.91
C LEU A 149 5.93 14.35 7.90
N ILE A 150 7.25 14.49 7.71
CA ILE A 150 7.92 15.80 7.59
C ILE A 150 7.38 16.55 6.37
N ALA A 151 7.25 15.87 5.22
CA ALA A 151 6.69 16.46 4.02
C ALA A 151 5.24 16.93 4.21
N CYS A 152 4.41 16.12 4.90
CA CYS A 152 3.02 16.50 5.23
C CYS A 152 2.97 17.72 6.15
N LEU A 153 3.80 17.73 7.20
CA LEU A 153 3.84 18.84 8.15
C LEU A 153 4.33 20.13 7.48
N TRP A 154 5.35 20.01 6.62
CA TRP A 154 5.84 21.11 5.79
C TRP A 154 4.72 21.66 4.90
N GLU A 155 4.03 20.79 4.18
CA GLU A 155 2.94 21.18 3.26
C GLU A 155 1.85 21.98 3.99
N VAL A 156 1.39 21.48 5.15
CA VAL A 156 0.38 22.16 5.96
C VAL A 156 0.90 23.50 6.48
N ALA A 157 2.14 23.54 6.96
CA ALA A 157 2.75 24.76 7.46
C ALA A 157 2.81 25.84 6.37
N GLN A 158 3.35 25.51 5.20
CA GLN A 158 3.49 26.48 4.10
C GLN A 158 2.13 26.94 3.55
N VAL A 159 1.16 26.02 3.40
CA VAL A 159 -0.20 26.39 2.96
C VAL A 159 -0.87 27.32 3.96
N THR A 160 -0.70 27.09 5.26
CA THR A 160 -1.29 27.94 6.31
C THR A 160 -0.62 29.32 6.36
N LEU A 161 0.71 29.37 6.31
CA LEU A 161 1.49 30.61 6.31
C LEU A 161 1.23 31.45 5.05
N GLY A 162 1.20 30.80 3.88
CA GLY A 162 0.89 31.44 2.60
C GLY A 162 -0.57 31.91 2.46
N GLY A 163 -1.49 31.42 3.30
CA GLY A 163 -2.87 31.93 3.36
C GLY A 163 -3.06 33.16 4.26
N SER A 164 -2.13 33.40 5.19
CA SER A 164 -2.27 34.39 6.27
C SER A 164 -1.27 35.55 6.21
N THR A 165 -0.24 35.46 5.35
CA THR A 165 0.87 36.43 5.28
C THR A 165 0.86 37.26 4.00
N PRO A 166 1.19 38.57 4.04
CA PRO A 166 1.43 39.38 2.84
C PRO A 166 2.55 38.77 1.98
N GLY A 167 2.28 38.54 0.69
CA GLY A 167 3.18 37.80 -0.22
C GLY A 167 2.71 36.37 -0.53
N GLY A 168 1.76 35.86 0.24
CA GLY A 168 1.00 34.65 -0.09
C GLY A 168 1.84 33.38 -0.31
N ARG A 169 1.41 32.53 -1.24
CA ARG A 169 2.12 31.29 -1.63
C ARG A 169 3.48 31.53 -2.31
N ALA A 170 3.75 32.74 -2.80
CA ALA A 170 5.05 33.05 -3.41
C ALA A 170 6.17 33.18 -2.36
N ALA A 171 5.84 33.69 -1.17
CA ALA A 171 6.78 33.78 -0.05
C ALA A 171 6.89 32.46 0.74
N HIS A 172 5.85 31.63 0.68
CA HIS A 172 5.72 30.36 1.42
C HIS A 172 5.33 29.22 0.48
N PRO A 173 6.23 28.78 -0.44
CA PRO A 173 5.90 27.77 -1.43
C PRO A 173 5.74 26.39 -0.76
N ALA A 174 4.61 25.75 -1.01
CA ALA A 174 4.39 24.38 -0.62
C ALA A 174 5.26 23.43 -1.48
N LEU A 175 5.48 22.18 -1.03
CA LEU A 175 6.20 21.20 -1.85
C LEU A 175 5.47 20.95 -3.16
N SER A 176 4.13 20.97 -3.14
CA SER A 176 3.33 20.88 -4.36
C SER A 176 3.58 22.04 -5.33
N ASP A 177 3.79 23.26 -4.84
CA ASP A 177 4.08 24.44 -5.68
C ASP A 177 5.44 24.30 -6.37
N ILE A 178 6.39 23.60 -5.76
CA ILE A 178 7.72 23.31 -6.32
C ILE A 178 7.65 22.16 -7.34
N VAL A 179 6.87 21.13 -7.04
CA VAL A 179 6.75 19.93 -7.90
C VAL A 179 5.86 20.19 -9.12
N ASN A 180 4.86 21.07 -9.00
CA ASN A 180 3.91 21.39 -10.08
C ASN A 180 4.59 21.76 -11.40
N PRO A 181 5.48 22.77 -11.42
CA PRO A 181 6.13 23.22 -12.66
C PRO A 181 6.96 22.13 -13.30
N LEU A 182 7.58 21.26 -12.49
CA LEU A 182 8.36 20.13 -13.00
C LEU A 182 7.48 19.10 -13.72
N LEU A 183 6.27 18.87 -13.22
CA LEU A 183 5.31 17.92 -13.81
C LEU A 183 4.46 18.51 -14.94
N ASP A 184 4.44 19.83 -15.09
CA ASP A 184 3.70 20.50 -16.15
C ASP A 184 4.47 20.51 -17.49
N VAL A 185 5.78 20.28 -17.46
CA VAL A 185 6.60 20.08 -18.67
C VAL A 185 6.49 18.63 -19.16
N PRO A 186 6.25 18.36 -20.46
CA PRO A 186 6.10 17.01 -21.00
C PRO A 186 7.27 16.07 -20.65
N LEU A 187 8.50 16.59 -20.68
CA LEU A 187 9.70 15.83 -20.34
C LEU A 187 9.74 15.45 -18.85
N GLY A 188 9.46 16.40 -17.96
CA GLY A 188 9.46 16.16 -16.51
C GLY A 188 8.35 15.19 -16.09
N LYS A 189 7.16 15.37 -16.68
CA LYS A 189 6.05 14.42 -16.55
C LYS A 189 6.42 13.01 -17.01
N GLY A 190 7.03 12.89 -18.19
CA GLY A 190 7.43 11.60 -18.74
C GLY A 190 8.49 10.90 -17.88
N ALA A 191 9.52 11.64 -17.47
CA ALA A 191 10.56 11.13 -16.57
C ALA A 191 9.97 10.66 -15.24
N PHE A 192 9.06 11.44 -14.65
CA PHE A 192 8.38 11.07 -13.41
C PHE A 192 7.59 9.77 -13.55
N VAL A 193 6.76 9.64 -14.59
CA VAL A 193 5.96 8.42 -14.83
C VAL A 193 6.85 7.19 -14.99
N VAL A 194 7.94 7.31 -15.75
CA VAL A 194 8.89 6.19 -15.96
C VAL A 194 9.55 5.78 -14.65
N VAL A 195 10.08 6.74 -13.89
CA VAL A 195 10.72 6.46 -12.58
C VAL A 195 9.72 5.86 -11.61
N TRP A 196 8.50 6.38 -11.57
CA TRP A 196 7.44 5.90 -10.68
C TRP A 196 7.02 4.46 -11.00
N LEU A 197 6.77 4.14 -12.26
CA LEU A 197 6.44 2.77 -12.69
C LEU A 197 7.60 1.81 -12.45
N ALA A 198 8.84 2.23 -12.76
CA ALA A 198 10.03 1.41 -12.53
C ALA A 198 10.22 1.09 -11.03
N LEU A 199 10.00 2.08 -10.16
CA LEU A 199 10.04 1.89 -8.72
C LEU A 199 8.94 0.93 -8.24
N GLY A 200 7.71 1.06 -8.76
CA GLY A 200 6.62 0.13 -8.47
C GLY A 200 6.95 -1.31 -8.85
N VAL A 201 7.46 -1.52 -10.07
CA VAL A 201 7.91 -2.85 -10.55
C VAL A 201 9.04 -3.40 -9.69
N PHE A 202 10.02 -2.57 -9.33
CA PHE A 202 11.12 -2.95 -8.46
C PHE A 202 10.63 -3.43 -7.08
N LEU A 203 9.70 -2.67 -6.47
CA LEU A 203 9.12 -3.00 -5.17
C LEU A 203 8.34 -4.33 -5.22
N ILE A 204 7.51 -4.52 -6.24
CA ILE A 204 6.76 -5.77 -6.44
C ILE A 204 7.74 -6.95 -6.58
N ARG A 205 8.75 -6.83 -7.46
CA ARG A 205 9.76 -7.89 -7.67
C ARG A 205 10.55 -8.23 -6.41
N ARG A 206 10.95 -7.24 -5.62
CA ARG A 206 11.62 -7.47 -4.33
C ARG A 206 10.69 -8.17 -3.34
N GLY A 207 9.42 -7.79 -3.30
CA GLY A 207 8.39 -8.43 -2.48
C GLY A 207 8.07 -9.86 -2.90
N THR A 208 8.30 -10.23 -4.17
CA THR A 208 8.08 -11.61 -4.66
C THR A 208 9.30 -12.53 -4.49
N THR A 209 10.52 -12.01 -4.68
CA THR A 209 11.76 -12.80 -4.77
C THR A 209 12.24 -13.37 -3.43
N GLY A 210 11.83 -12.80 -2.29
CA GLY A 210 12.20 -13.30 -0.95
C GLY A 210 11.54 -14.61 -0.50
N ARG A 211 10.80 -15.32 -1.39
CA ARG A 211 10.07 -16.57 -1.12
C ARG A 211 10.68 -17.75 -1.89
N ALA A 212 11.96 -18.05 -1.68
CA ALA A 212 12.54 -19.27 -2.25
C ALA A 212 11.97 -20.51 -1.51
N PRO A 213 11.43 -21.51 -2.23
CA PRO A 213 10.89 -22.71 -1.62
C PRO A 213 12.02 -23.50 -0.94
N SER A 214 11.85 -23.84 0.33
CA SER A 214 12.73 -24.79 1.01
C SER A 214 12.68 -26.10 0.22
N ARG A 215 13.80 -26.48 -0.40
CA ARG A 215 13.99 -27.84 -0.92
C ARG A 215 13.61 -28.79 0.21
N ARG A 216 12.56 -29.59 0.00
CA ARG A 216 12.36 -30.78 0.82
C ARG A 216 13.51 -31.71 0.48
N GLU A 217 14.43 -31.90 1.40
CA GLU A 217 15.35 -33.02 1.34
C GLU A 217 14.49 -34.30 1.40
N PRO A 218 14.68 -35.23 0.45
CA PRO A 218 14.04 -36.53 0.56
C PRO A 218 14.72 -37.28 1.70
N ASP A 219 13.97 -37.51 2.79
CA ASP A 219 14.33 -38.48 3.81
C ASP A 219 14.46 -39.85 3.13
N LEU A 220 15.67 -40.40 3.14
CA LEU A 220 16.00 -41.78 2.76
C LEU A 220 16.22 -42.61 4.02
#